data_AF-A0A430FA33-F1
#
_entry.id   AF-A0A430FA33-F1
#
_cell.length_a   1.000
_cell.length_b   1.000
_cell.length_c   1.000
_cell.angle_alpha   90.00
_cell.angle_beta   90.00
_cell.angle_gamma   90.00
#
_symmetry.space_group_name_H-M   'P 1'
#
loop_
_entity.id
_entity.type
_entity.pdbx_description
1 polymer ?
#
loop_
_entity_poly.entity_id
_entity_poly.type
_entity_poly.pdbx_seq_one_letter_code
_entity_poly.pdbx_strand_id
1 'polypeptide(L)'
;MLLTVEWENTTAYTTGLVPTFTFSQHGIVLDKAAYGDEGQAGFEEASRFRTVLPGTKTSIQFGYALIDEAAPVLLQVADGTPNAFGSETVPEMR
;
A
#
# COMPACT_ATOMS: atom_id res chain seq x y z
N MET A 1 9.88 -1.85 11.42
CA MET A 1 8.53 -2.41 11.68
C MET A 1 7.87 -2.69 10.34
N LEU A 2 7.10 -3.79 10.25
CA LEU A 2 6.37 -4.19 9.05
C LEU A 2 4.86 -4.08 9.31
N LEU A 3 4.13 -3.41 8.42
CA LEU A 3 2.68 -3.41 8.39
C LEU A 3 2.19 -4.08 7.10
N THR A 4 1.22 -4.99 7.22
CA THR A 4 0.47 -5.53 6.09
C THR A 4 -0.95 -4.98 6.14
N VAL A 5 -1.42 -4.40 5.03
CA VAL A 5 -2.77 -3.89 4.87
C VAL A 5 -3.50 -4.76 3.86
N GLU A 6 -4.61 -5.34 4.26
CA GLU A 6 -5.53 -6.00 3.34
C GLU A 6 -6.46 -4.95 2.70
N TRP A 7 -6.66 -5.07 1.39
CA TRP A 7 -7.46 -4.13 0.62
C TRP A 7 -8.23 -4.84 -0.49
N GLU A 8 -9.40 -4.33 -0.82
CA GLU A 8 -10.27 -4.81 -1.90
C GLU A 8 -10.56 -3.70 -2.90
N ASN A 9 -10.39 -3.99 -4.19
CA ASN A 9 -10.85 -3.07 -5.22
C ASN A 9 -12.37 -3.16 -5.37
N THR A 10 -13.09 -2.25 -4.70
CA THR A 10 -14.55 -2.14 -4.78
C THR A 10 -15.04 -1.30 -5.97
N THR A 11 -14.14 -0.79 -6.81
CA THR A 11 -14.50 -0.03 -8.01
C THR A 11 -14.90 -0.96 -9.17
N ALA A 12 -15.55 -0.40 -10.18
CA ALA A 12 -15.95 -1.14 -11.39
C ALA A 12 -14.79 -1.34 -12.39
N TYR A 13 -13.61 -0.79 -12.14
CA TYR A 13 -12.48 -0.81 -13.07
C TYR A 13 -11.20 -1.30 -12.39
N THR A 14 -10.29 -1.80 -13.22
CA THR A 14 -8.96 -2.19 -12.80
C THR A 14 -8.19 -0.95 -12.32
N THR A 15 -7.57 -1.03 -11.16
CA THR A 15 -6.88 0.11 -10.54
C THR A 15 -5.46 -0.26 -10.11
N GLY A 16 -4.53 0.68 -10.32
CA GLY A 16 -3.18 0.60 -9.73
C GLY A 16 -3.12 1.26 -8.35
N LEU A 17 -4.29 1.54 -7.74
CA LEU A 17 -4.47 2.38 -6.55
C LEU A 17 -3.38 2.11 -5.51
N VAL A 18 -2.59 3.16 -5.25
CA VAL A 18 -1.72 3.24 -4.10
C VAL A 18 -2.39 4.21 -3.14
N PRO A 19 -3.20 3.74 -2.16
CA PRO A 19 -3.58 4.60 -1.06
C PRO A 19 -2.28 5.17 -0.47
N THR A 20 -2.28 6.45 -0.14
CA THR A 20 -1.09 7.04 0.47
C THR A 20 -1.17 6.80 1.96
N PHE A 21 -0.20 6.05 2.48
CA PHE A 21 -0.07 5.76 3.90
C PHE A 21 1.05 6.61 4.48
N THR A 22 0.73 7.37 5.51
CA THR A 22 1.69 8.14 6.29
C THR A 22 1.75 7.59 7.70
N PHE A 23 2.96 7.31 8.18
CA PHE A 23 3.22 6.81 9.52
C PHE A 23 3.91 7.92 10.31
N SER A 24 3.51 8.13 11.57
CA SER A 24 4.18 9.10 12.43
C SER A 24 4.28 8.64 13.88
N GLN A 25 5.33 9.08 14.57
CA GLN A 25 5.50 8.97 16.03
C GLN A 25 5.84 10.33 16.60
N HIS A 26 5.19 10.72 17.71
CA HIS A 26 5.41 12.01 18.36
C HIS A 26 5.27 13.22 17.41
N GLY A 27 4.44 13.12 16.38
CA GLY A 27 4.25 14.16 15.36
C GLY A 27 5.34 14.21 14.27
N ILE A 28 6.31 13.28 14.29
CA ILE A 28 7.36 13.14 13.27
C ILE A 28 6.94 12.04 12.30
N VAL A 29 6.94 12.35 11.00
CA VAL A 29 6.70 11.35 9.95
C VAL A 29 7.87 10.37 9.91
N LEU A 30 7.56 9.07 9.97
CA LEU A 30 8.56 8.02 9.92
C LEU A 30 9.05 7.82 8.49
N ASP A 31 10.36 7.72 8.33
CA ASP A 31 10.96 7.37 7.06
C ASP A 31 10.62 5.93 6.66
N LYS A 32 10.46 5.74 5.36
CA LYS A 32 10.36 4.39 4.79
C LYS A 32 11.64 3.65 5.12
N ALA A 33 11.51 2.45 5.68
CA ALA A 33 12.66 1.57 5.82
C ALA A 33 13.09 1.14 4.41
N ALA A 34 14.29 1.50 3.99
CA ALA A 34 14.95 0.88 2.86
C ALA A 34 15.37 -0.53 3.31
N TYR A 35 14.52 -1.51 3.06
CA TYR A 35 14.97 -2.89 3.13
C TYR A 35 15.85 -3.11 1.89
N GLY A 36 17.17 -3.17 2.09
CA GLY A 36 18.10 -3.54 1.02
C GLY A 36 17.79 -4.94 0.47
N ASP A 37 18.53 -5.34 -0.57
CA ASP A 37 18.39 -6.62 -1.31
C ASP A 37 18.24 -7.89 -0.44
N GLU A 38 18.53 -7.82 0.86
CA GLU A 38 18.11 -8.81 1.85
C GLU A 38 16.67 -8.54 2.30
N GLY A 39 15.73 -8.87 1.41
CA GLY A 39 14.31 -8.83 1.69
C GLY A 39 14.00 -9.55 3.00
N GLN A 40 13.42 -8.83 3.97
CA GLN A 40 12.74 -9.48 5.09
C GLN A 40 11.84 -10.57 4.52
N ALA A 41 11.93 -11.80 5.02
CA ALA A 41 11.12 -12.90 4.53
C ALA A 41 9.63 -12.49 4.54
N GLY A 42 9.02 -12.42 3.37
CA GLY A 42 7.64 -11.98 3.20
C GLY A 42 7.41 -10.49 3.04
N PHE A 43 8.44 -9.65 2.88
CA PHE A 43 8.31 -8.25 2.44
C PHE A 43 8.38 -8.15 0.92
N GLU A 44 7.30 -7.69 0.29
CA GLU A 44 7.22 -7.48 -1.15
C GLU A 44 7.01 -5.98 -1.46
N GLU A 45 8.09 -5.25 -1.74
CA GLU A 45 8.01 -3.83 -2.11
C GLU A 45 7.14 -3.60 -3.37
N ALA A 46 7.20 -4.56 -4.31
CA ALA A 46 6.41 -4.54 -5.54
C ALA A 46 4.90 -4.60 -5.30
N SER A 47 4.43 -5.02 -4.11
CA SER A 47 3.00 -5.07 -3.75
C SER A 47 2.31 -3.71 -3.89
N ARG A 48 3.06 -2.61 -3.78
CA ARG A 48 2.58 -1.23 -3.93
C ARG A 48 2.33 -0.79 -5.35
N PHE A 49 2.82 -1.53 -6.35
CA PHE A 49 2.71 -1.17 -7.77
C PHE A 49 1.80 -2.13 -8.54
N ARG A 50 1.09 -3.01 -7.83
CA ARG A 50 0.23 -4.03 -8.46
C ARG A 50 -1.08 -3.43 -8.93
N THR A 51 -1.42 -3.78 -10.16
CA THR A 51 -2.74 -3.59 -10.73
C THR A 51 -3.72 -4.60 -10.11
N VAL A 52 -4.90 -4.15 -9.71
CA VAL A 52 -5.92 -4.99 -9.06
C VAL A 52 -7.25 -4.87 -9.77
N LEU A 53 -7.79 -6.02 -10.16
CA LEU A 53 -9.06 -6.15 -10.85
C LEU A 53 -10.25 -5.83 -9.93
N PRO A 54 -11.41 -5.41 -10.46
CA PRO A 54 -12.65 -5.24 -9.70
C PRO A 54 -13.00 -6.47 -8.85
N GLY A 55 -13.43 -6.25 -7.61
CA GLY A 55 -13.83 -7.30 -6.66
C GLY A 55 -12.69 -8.17 -6.12
N THR A 56 -11.44 -7.84 -6.42
CA THR A 56 -10.28 -8.63 -5.99
C THR A 56 -9.68 -8.07 -4.71
N LYS A 57 -9.37 -8.97 -3.78
CA LYS A 57 -8.62 -8.68 -2.55
C LYS A 57 -7.13 -8.85 -2.78
N THR A 58 -6.33 -7.98 -2.20
CA THR A 58 -4.88 -8.06 -2.18
C THR A 58 -4.34 -7.57 -0.84
N SER A 59 -3.03 -7.70 -0.65
CA SER A 59 -2.30 -7.17 0.49
C SER A 59 -1.19 -6.24 0.04
N ILE A 60 -1.01 -5.12 0.75
CA ILE A 60 0.09 -4.17 0.53
C ILE A 60 0.94 -4.11 1.79
N GLN A 61 2.27 -4.08 1.63
CA GLN A 61 3.19 -4.07 2.75
C GLN A 61 3.98 -2.77 2.85
N PHE A 62 4.22 -2.35 4.10
CA PHE A 62 4.88 -1.09 4.45
C PHE A 62 5.98 -1.33 5.47
N GLY A 63 7.21 -0.97 5.10
CA GLY A 63 8.36 -0.86 5.98
C GLY A 63 8.56 0.54 6.50
N TYR A 64 8.75 0.70 7.81
CA TYR A 64 9.15 1.97 8.41
C TYR A 64 10.06 1.75 9.62
N ALA A 65 10.96 2.72 9.85
CA ALA A 65 11.83 2.75 11.01
C ALA A 65 11.09 3.41 12.20
N LEU A 66 11.13 2.77 13.36
CA LEU A 66 10.60 3.37 14.59
C LEU A 66 11.66 4.31 15.16
N ILE A 67 11.21 5.45 15.69
CA ILE A 67 12.06 6.36 16.48
C ILE A 67 12.13 5.85 17.92
N ASP A 68 11.01 5.35 18.44
CA ASP A 68 10.86 4.81 19.78
C ASP A 68 9.96 3.58 19.73
N GLU A 69 10.43 2.43 20.22
CA GLU A 69 9.67 1.17 20.20
C GLU A 69 8.46 1.19 21.15
N ALA A 70 8.49 2.00 22.20
CA ALA A 70 7.41 2.08 23.18
C ALA A 70 6.32 3.11 22.78
N ALA A 71 6.61 3.98 21.81
CA ALA A 71 5.69 5.03 21.40
C ALA A 71 4.63 4.53 20.40
N PRO A 72 3.36 4.96 20.53
CA PRO A 72 2.32 4.60 19.57
C PRO A 72 2.62 5.17 18.18
N VAL A 73 2.34 4.39 17.14
CA VAL A 73 2.42 4.82 15.74
C VAL A 73 1.05 5.28 15.27
N LEU A 74 0.96 6.49 14.76
CA LEU A 74 -0.22 7.00 14.09
C LEU A 74 -0.16 6.66 12.59
N LEU A 75 -1.17 5.96 12.10
CA LEU A 75 -1.38 5.68 10.68
C LEU A 75 -2.44 6.62 10.12
N GLN A 76 -2.06 7.37 9.08
CA GLN A 76 -2.99 8.17 8.29
C GLN A 76 -3.10 7.57 6.89
N VAL A 77 -4.33 7.37 6.45
CA VAL A 77 -4.65 6.88 5.11
C VAL A 77 -5.33 8.01 4.37
N ALA A 78 -4.74 8.41 3.25
CA ALA A 78 -5.36 9.32 2.30
C ALA A 78 -5.70 8.53 1.04
N ASP A 79 -6.91 8.75 0.52
CA ASP A 79 -7.30 8.22 -0.78
C ASP A 79 -6.27 8.68 -1.81
N GLY A 80 -5.58 7.71 -2.42
CA GLY A 80 -4.69 7.99 -3.53
C GLY A 80 -5.53 8.49 -4.69
N THR A 81 -5.05 9.51 -5.41
CA THR A 81 -5.59 9.80 -6.74
C THR A 81 -5.44 8.53 -7.57
N PRO A 82 -6.51 7.98 -8.18
CA PRO A 82 -6.38 6.81 -9.03
C PRO A 82 -5.33 7.08 -10.10
N ASN A 83 -4.20 6.37 -10.01
CA ASN A 83 -3.25 6.30 -11.10
C ASN A 83 -3.94 5.49 -12.20
N ALA A 84 -4.47 6.19 -13.20
CA ALA A 84 -5.00 5.58 -14.41
C ALA A 84 -3.84 4.96 -15.21
N PHE A 85 -3.26 3.86 -14.70
CA PHE A 85 -2.46 2.95 -15.51
C PHE A 85 -3.43 2.23 -16.45
N GLY A 86 -3.73 2.87 -17.58
CA GLY A 86 -4.56 2.30 -18.64
C GLY A 86 -5.95 1.91 -18.16
N SER A 87 -6.91 2.83 -18.30
CA SER A 87 -8.33 2.50 -18.24
C SER A 87 -8.69 1.57 -19.40
N GLU A 88 -8.34 0.29 -19.30
CA GLU A 88 -8.94 -0.76 -20.12
C GLU A 88 -10.19 -1.23 -19.38
N THR A 89 -11.33 -0.73 -19.86
CA THR A 89 -12.62 -1.36 -19.59
C THR A 89 -12.54 -2.81 -20.01
N VAL A 90 -12.74 -3.74 -19.06
CA VAL A 90 -13.01 -5.14 -19.39
C VAL A 90 -14.26 -5.13 -20.29
N PRO A 91 -14.18 -5.55 -21.56
CA PRO A 91 -15.38 -5.65 -22.37
C PRO A 91 -16.29 -6.69 -21.74
N GLU A 92 -17.54 -6.30 -21.45
CA GLU A 92 -18.57 -7.25 -21.06
C GLU A 92 -18.67 -8.32 -22.15
N MET A 93 -18.33 -9.58 -21.82
CA MET A 93 -18.67 -10.70 -22.68
C MET A 93 -20.20 -10.88 -22.61
N ARG A 94 -20.90 -10.43 -23.64
CA ARG A 94 -22.26 -10.86 -23.98
C ARG A 94 -22.37 -11.15 -25.46
#